data_AF-A0A1M7UZ41-F1
#
_entry.id   AF-A0A1M7UZ41-F1
#
_cell.length_a   1.000
_cell.length_b   1.000
_cell.length_c   1.000
_cell.angle_alpha   90.00
_cell.angle_beta   90.00
_cell.angle_gamma   90.00
#
_symmetry.space_group_name_H-M   'P 1'
#
loop_
_entity.id
_entity.type
_entity.pdbx_description
1 polymer ?
#
loop_
_entity_poly.entity_id
_entity_poly.type
_entity_poly.pdbx_seq_one_letter_code
_entity_poly.pdbx_strand_id
1 'polypeptide(L)' 'MKLDKQELLRVLHTEGDNDTADRVAAQLPDEIDTDRDGDALEAVGLDRTQLMAKLAGGGFGGTIAP' A
#
# COMPACT_ATOMS: atom_id res chain seq x y z
N MET A 1 -3.15 11.05 4.88
CA MET A 1 -3.91 10.44 3.76
C MET A 1 -4.31 9.08 4.28
N LYS A 2 -5.57 8.68 4.10
CA LYS A 2 -6.04 7.39 4.62
C LYS A 2 -6.15 6.39 3.50
N LEU A 3 -5.56 5.22 3.71
CA LEU A 3 -5.57 4.12 2.78
C LEU A 3 -6.09 2.88 3.51
N ASP A 4 -6.93 2.11 2.82
CA ASP A 4 -7.41 0.84 3.35
C ASP A 4 -6.31 -0.22 3.22
N LYS A 5 -6.04 -0.95 4.30
CA LYS A 5 -5.06 -2.04 4.31
C LYS A 5 -5.35 -3.08 3.24
N GLN A 6 -6.62 -3.41 3.01
CA GLN A 6 -7.00 -4.41 2.00
C GLN A 6 -6.62 -3.95 0.59
N GLU A 7 -6.71 -2.64 0.32
CA GLU A 7 -6.32 -2.07 -0.95
C GLU A 7 -4.80 -2.13 -1.14
N LEU A 8 -4.05 -1.84 -0.09
CA LEU A 8 -2.59 -1.98 -0.09
C LEU A 8 -2.16 -3.43 -0.33
N LEU A 9 -2.76 -4.38 0.39
CA LEU A 9 -2.50 -5.81 0.21
C LEU A 9 -2.79 -6.24 -1.23
N ARG A 10 -3.88 -5.76 -1.82
CA ARG A 10 -4.23 -6.07 -3.22
C ARG A 10 -3.16 -5.59 -4.20
N VAL A 11 -2.67 -4.36 -4.03
CA VAL A 11 -1.59 -3.81 -4.88
C VAL A 11 -0.32 -4.63 -4.71
N LEU A 12 0.08 -4.91 -3.47
CA LEU A 12 1.27 -5.71 -3.16
C LEU A 12 1.19 -7.12 -3.78
N HIS A 13 0.05 -7.81 -3.64
CA HIS A 13 -0.17 -9.10 -4.30
C HIS A 13 -0.14 -9.00 -5.83
N THR A 14 -0.67 -7.92 -6.41
CA THR A 14 -0.67 -7.69 -7.87
C THR A 14 0.75 -7.48 -8.40
N GLU A 15 1.62 -6.83 -7.63
CA GLU A 15 3.03 -6.64 -7.95
C GLU A 15 3.90 -7.87 -7.67
N GLY A 16 3.34 -8.90 -7.02
CA GLY A 16 4.06 -10.11 -6.59
C GLY A 16 4.81 -9.94 -5.26
N ASP A 17 4.57 -8.84 -4.55
CA ASP A 17 5.22 -8.40 -3.31
C ASP A 17 4.54 -9.06 -2.08
N ASN A 18 4.44 -10.39 -2.12
CA ASN A 18 3.68 -11.18 -1.14
C ASN A 18 4.28 -11.08 0.28
N ASP A 19 5.62 -11.07 0.41
CA ASP A 19 6.29 -10.92 1.70
C ASP A 19 5.94 -9.60 2.40
N THR A 20 5.87 -8.52 1.63
CA THR A 20 5.49 -7.20 2.13
C THR A 20 4.01 -7.19 2.51
N ALA A 21 3.15 -7.84 1.71
CA ALA A 21 1.72 -7.99 2.01
C ALA A 21 1.51 -8.72 3.36
N ASP A 22 2.20 -9.81 3.62
CA ASP A 22 2.08 -10.53 4.89
C ASP A 22 2.50 -9.67 6.10
N ARG A 23 3.58 -8.89 5.95
CA ARG A 23 4.02 -7.96 7.01
C ARG A 23 3.01 -6.85 7.26
N VAL A 24 2.44 -6.29 6.19
CA VAL A 24 1.38 -5.27 6.28
C VAL A 24 0.16 -5.85 6.99
N ALA A 25 -0.27 -7.05 6.63
CA ALA A 25 -1.42 -7.71 7.24
C ALA A 25 -1.25 -7.92 8.74
N ALA A 26 -0.02 -8.22 9.18
CA ALA A 26 0.30 -8.50 10.57
C ALA A 26 0.58 -7.24 11.42
N GLN A 27 1.20 -6.21 10.85
CA GLN A 27 1.70 -5.05 11.61
C GLN A 27 0.84 -3.80 11.47
N LEU A 28 0.11 -3.65 10.36
CA LEU A 28 -0.65 -2.44 10.08
C LEU A 28 -2.15 -2.59 10.44
N PRO A 29 -2.78 -1.52 10.97
CA PRO A 29 -4.21 -1.48 11.22
C PRO A 29 -5.01 -1.53 9.91
N ASP A 30 -6.33 -1.79 10.01
CA ASP A 30 -7.20 -1.85 8.83
C ASP A 30 -7.30 -0.50 8.09
N GLU A 31 -7.29 0.61 8.81
CA GLU A 31 -7.15 1.97 8.25
C GLU A 31 -5.73 2.47 8.50
N ILE A 32 -4.97 2.69 7.43
CA ILE A 32 -3.59 3.17 7.47
C ILE A 32 -3.59 4.65 7.13
N ASP A 33 -3.09 5.49 8.03
CA ASP A 33 -2.88 6.91 7.75
C ASP A 33 -1.42 7.17 7.40
N THR A 34 -1.13 7.46 6.13
CA THR A 34 0.23 7.73 5.64
C THR A 34 0.89 8.98 6.23
N ASP A 35 0.13 9.83 6.93
CA ASP A 35 0.66 10.98 7.66
C ASP A 35 0.94 10.67 9.14
N ARG A 36 0.24 9.70 9.73
CA ARG A 36 0.37 9.35 11.17
C ARG A 36 1.12 8.05 11.39
N ASP A 37 0.94 7.07 10.52
CA ASP A 37 1.49 5.71 10.59
C ASP A 37 2.74 5.57 9.72
N GLY A 38 3.41 6.67 9.39
CA GLY A 38 4.64 6.68 8.58
C GLY A 38 5.71 5.74 9.13
N ASP A 39 5.92 5.74 10.45
CA ASP A 39 6.89 4.85 11.12
C ASP A 39 6.51 3.37 10.99
N ALA A 40 5.20 3.04 11.05
CA ALA A 40 4.71 1.67 10.93
C ALA A 40 4.79 1.16 9.48
N LEU A 41 4.57 2.05 8.52
CA LEU A 41 4.79 1.76 7.10
C LEU A 41 6.28 1.54 6.83
N GLU A 42 7.15 2.39 7.39
CA GLU A 42 8.60 2.25 7.23
C GLU A 42 9.11 0.94 7.84
N ALA A 43 8.52 0.50 8.96
CA ALA A 43 8.83 -0.79 9.58
C ALA A 43 8.51 -2.02 8.70
N VAL A 44 7.54 -1.91 7.79
CA VAL A 44 7.25 -2.96 6.79
C VAL A 44 8.01 -2.74 5.48
N GLY A 45 8.78 -1.66 5.36
CA GLY A 45 9.54 -1.28 4.16
C GLY A 45 8.73 -0.47 3.14
N LEU A 46 7.59 0.10 3.54
CA LEU A 46 6.75 0.95 2.70
C LEU A 46 6.91 2.40 3.14
N ASP A 47 7.27 3.29 2.23
CA ASP A 47 7.28 4.73 2.50
C ASP A 47 6.20 5.44 1.67
N ARG A 48 5.95 6.73 1.97
CA ARG A 48 4.98 7.54 1.21
C ARG A 48 5.26 7.56 -0.30
N THR A 49 6.52 7.61 -0.70
CA THR A 49 6.97 7.62 -2.10
C THR A 49 6.70 6.27 -2.78
N GLN A 50 6.98 5.15 -2.10
CA GLN A 50 6.67 3.80 -2.55
C GLN A 50 5.18 3.61 -2.67
N LEU A 51 4.38 4.08 -1.71
CA LEU A 51 2.92 4.05 -1.79
C LEU A 51 2.42 4.84 -2.99
N MET A 52 2.94 6.04 -3.22
CA MET A 52 2.60 6.85 -4.40
C MET A 52 3.07 6.20 -5.70
N ALA A 53 4.23 5.56 -5.71
CA ALA A 53 4.78 4.85 -6.87
C ALA A 53 3.97 3.59 -7.19
N LYS A 54 3.57 2.82 -6.18
CA LYS A 54 2.69 1.65 -6.31
C LYS A 54 1.27 2.07 -6.71
N LEU A 55 0.78 3.21 -6.21
CA LEU A 55 -0.48 3.81 -6.64
C LEU A 55 -0.43 4.24 -8.11
N ALA A 56 0.68 4.86 -8.54
CA ALA A 56 0.89 5.33 -9.90
C ALA A 56 1.26 4.21 -10.90
N GLY A 57 1.96 3.17 -10.46
CA GLY A 57 2.48 2.08 -11.28
C GLY A 57 1.64 0.80 -11.26
N GLY A 58 0.79 0.61 -10.25
CA GLY A 58 0.15 -0.67 -9.93
C GLY A 58 -1.37 -0.75 -10.05
N GLY A 59 -2.10 0.30 -10.48
CA GLY A 59 -3.53 0.09 -10.77
C GLY A 59 -4.52 1.25 -10.70
N PHE A 60 -4.10 2.51 -10.51
CA PHE A 60 -5.00 3.65 -10.70
C PHE A 60 -4.95 4.26 -12.12
N GLY A 61 -4.45 3.50 -13.09
CA GLY A 61 -4.30 3.92 -14.49
C GLY A 61 -4.91 2.93 -15.49
N GLY A 62 -6.18 2.53 -15.30
CA GLY A 62 -6.75 1.46 -16.13
C GLY A 62 -8.27 1.35 -16.25
N THR A 63 -9.08 2.28 -15.77
CA THR A 63 -10.48 2.44 -16.24
C THR A 63 -10.93 3.90 -16.12
N ILE A 64 -10.26 4.80 -16.82
CA ILE A 64 -10.99 5.93 -17.42
C ILE A 64 -11.28 5.45 -18.83
N ALA A 65 -12.49 4.96 -19.05
CA ALA A 65 -12.99 4.54 -20.36
C ALA A 65 -12.88 5.71 -21.36
N PRO A 66 -12.69 5.43 -22.67
CA PRO A 66 -12.69 6.48 -23.70
C PRO A 66 -14.02 7.23 -23.77
#